data_AF-A0A2E0VYB5-F1
#
_entry.id   AF-A0A2E0VYB5-F1
#
_cell.length_a   1.000
_cell.length_b   1.000
_cell.length_c   1.000
_cell.angle_alpha   90.00
_cell.angle_beta   90.00
_cell.angle_gamma   90.00
#
_symmetry.space_group_name_H-M   'P 1'
#
loop_
_entity.id
_entity.type
_entity.pdbx_description
1 polymer ?
#
loop_
_entity_poly.entity_id
_entity_poly.type
_entity_poly.pdbx_seq_one_letter_code
_entity_poly.pdbx_strand_id
1 'polypeptide(L)'
;MKRILVLLIIAALMVVFSSCKDDEDNPAGPTGGIKEITIQHFGIDWSEGLVGDQITNFNNSDGETIAWCPNGNGTGWGQGIWYRATSTKIMRVNTSDFNGLNSIDTNLWSDDVCATPLAPGAVWATKANDGFVVFRVLEVATDSASIANDPLWSAKVQYKFSTTTQF
;
A
#
# COMPACT_ATOMS: atom_id res chain seq x y z
N MET A 1 -5.97 59.94 -19.47
CA MET A 1 -6.59 58.81 -20.20
C MET A 1 -5.77 57.52 -20.20
N LYS A 2 -4.42 57.52 -20.10
CA LYS A 2 -3.61 56.28 -20.04
C LYS A 2 -3.61 55.54 -18.69
N ARG A 3 -3.95 56.21 -17.57
CA ARG A 3 -3.93 55.61 -16.22
C ARG A 3 -5.23 54.89 -15.82
N ILE A 4 -6.33 55.14 -16.53
CA ILE A 4 -7.62 54.49 -16.27
C ILE A 4 -7.71 53.13 -16.99
N LEU A 5 -7.01 52.97 -18.12
CA LEU A 5 -6.98 51.71 -18.88
C LEU A 5 -6.21 50.59 -18.15
N VAL A 6 -5.22 50.94 -17.33
CA VAL A 6 -4.39 49.96 -16.59
C VAL A 6 -5.17 49.34 -15.41
N LEU A 7 -6.08 50.10 -14.78
CA LEU A 7 -6.91 49.61 -13.67
C LEU A 7 -8.00 48.62 -14.12
N LEU A 8 -8.52 48.78 -15.34
CA LEU A 8 -9.51 47.85 -15.92
C LEU A 8 -8.90 46.50 -16.31
N ILE A 9 -7.62 46.47 -16.69
CA ILE A 9 -6.92 45.21 -17.01
C ILE A 9 -6.60 44.41 -15.73
N ILE A 10 -6.28 45.08 -14.62
CA ILE A 10 -5.99 44.41 -13.34
C ILE A 10 -7.26 43.87 -12.67
N ALA A 11 -8.40 44.56 -12.83
CA ALA A 11 -9.70 44.05 -12.34
C ALA A 11 -10.23 42.86 -13.16
N ALA A 12 -9.93 42.82 -14.47
CA ALA A 12 -10.31 41.69 -15.33
C ALA A 12 -9.45 40.43 -15.12
N LEU A 13 -8.26 40.55 -14.52
CA LEU A 13 -7.39 39.40 -14.20
C LEU A 13 -7.73 38.71 -12.86
N MET A 14 -8.64 39.26 -12.04
CA MET A 14 -9.01 38.65 -10.74
C MET A 14 -10.23 37.73 -10.78
N VAL A 15 -10.86 37.51 -11.94
CA VAL A 15 -12.12 36.74 -12.06
C VAL A 15 -11.94 35.38 -12.75
N VAL A 16 -10.70 34.89 -12.90
CA VAL A 16 -10.42 33.64 -13.63
C VAL A 16 -9.75 32.55 -12.78
N PHE A 17 -10.08 32.46 -11.49
CA PHE A 17 -9.90 31.24 -10.68
C PHE A 17 -11.04 31.04 -9.67
N SER A 18 -12.28 31.27 -10.10
CA SER A 18 -13.44 30.66 -9.45
C SER A 18 -13.94 29.54 -10.37
N SER A 19 -13.36 28.36 -10.20
CA SER A 19 -13.92 27.12 -10.70
C SER A 19 -14.11 26.18 -9.50
N CYS A 20 -15.00 26.60 -8.59
CA CYS A 20 -15.80 25.63 -7.85
C CYS A 20 -16.91 25.23 -8.81
N LYS A 21 -16.72 24.09 -9.49
CA LYS A 21 -17.80 23.37 -10.10
C LYS A 21 -18.19 22.29 -9.10
N ASP A 22 -19.28 22.56 -8.37
CA ASP A 22 -20.00 21.53 -7.64
C ASP A 22 -20.60 20.59 -8.69
N ASP A 23 -19.92 19.48 -8.95
CA ASP A 23 -20.57 18.26 -9.41
C ASP A 23 -20.49 17.28 -8.23
N GLU A 24 -21.50 17.36 -7.37
CA GLU A 24 -21.94 16.19 -6.61
C GLU A 24 -22.40 15.13 -7.62
N ASP A 25 -21.52 14.20 -7.96
CA ASP A 25 -21.89 12.81 -8.16
C ASP A 25 -20.64 11.94 -8.18
N ASN A 26 -20.42 11.30 -7.03
CA ASN A 26 -19.41 10.30 -6.72
C ASN A 26 -17.97 10.83 -6.62
N PRO A 27 -17.30 10.75 -5.45
CA PRO A 27 -15.84 10.85 -5.46
C PRO A 27 -15.34 9.71 -6.36
N ALA A 28 -14.67 10.06 -7.45
CA ALA A 28 -13.87 9.08 -8.17
C ALA A 28 -13.01 8.37 -7.11
N GLY A 29 -13.25 7.07 -6.90
CA GLY A 29 -12.40 6.24 -6.05
C GLY A 29 -10.94 6.42 -6.47
N PRO A 30 -9.99 6.32 -5.54
CA PRO A 30 -8.62 6.75 -5.77
C PRO A 30 -8.04 6.00 -6.97
N THR A 31 -7.76 6.71 -8.08
CA THR A 31 -6.81 6.39 -9.16
C THR A 31 -6.34 4.92 -9.20
N GLY A 32 -7.28 4.00 -9.50
CA GLY A 32 -7.15 2.57 -9.22
C GLY A 32 -6.54 1.78 -10.37
N GLY A 33 -5.20 1.79 -10.47
CA GLY A 33 -4.45 0.88 -11.34
C GLY A 33 -3.61 -0.09 -10.52
N ILE A 34 -3.32 -1.26 -11.08
CA ILE A 34 -2.32 -2.17 -10.49
C ILE A 34 -0.95 -1.52 -10.61
N LYS A 35 -0.27 -1.37 -9.47
CA LYS A 35 1.09 -0.83 -9.37
C LYS A 35 2.08 -1.93 -8.98
N GLU A 36 3.35 -1.76 -9.32
CA GLU A 36 4.44 -2.63 -8.86
C GLU A 36 5.36 -1.87 -7.90
N ILE A 37 5.81 -2.54 -6.84
CA ILE A 37 6.77 -1.98 -5.89
C ILE A 37 7.56 -3.09 -5.21
N THR A 38 8.75 -2.76 -4.69
CA THR A 38 9.53 -3.64 -3.81
C THR A 38 9.37 -3.16 -2.38
N ILE A 39 8.65 -3.91 -1.55
CA ILE A 39 8.50 -3.61 -0.12
C ILE A 39 9.68 -4.18 0.67
N GLN A 40 10.00 -3.55 1.80
CA GLN A 40 11.16 -3.89 2.62
C GLN A 40 10.94 -3.61 4.11
N HIS A 41 11.94 -3.93 4.93
CA HIS A 41 11.90 -3.80 6.39
C HIS A 41 11.62 -2.38 6.92
N PHE A 42 11.99 -1.33 6.18
CA PHE A 42 11.80 0.06 6.63
C PHE A 42 10.39 0.62 6.44
N GLY A 43 9.47 -0.21 5.91
CA GLY A 43 8.07 0.15 5.83
C GLY A 43 7.62 0.53 4.42
N ILE A 44 6.30 0.59 4.25
CA ILE A 44 5.62 1.01 3.02
C ILE A 44 4.43 1.88 3.39
N ASP A 45 4.26 2.98 2.68
CA ASP A 45 3.03 3.75 2.58
C ASP A 45 2.36 3.38 1.25
N TRP A 46 1.26 2.63 1.31
CA TRP A 46 0.62 2.05 0.12
C TRP A 46 -0.15 3.08 -0.70
N SER A 47 -0.74 4.07 -0.04
CA SER A 47 -1.53 5.10 -0.71
C SER A 47 -0.63 5.99 -1.57
N GLU A 48 0.55 6.34 -1.04
CA GLU A 48 1.58 7.12 -1.74
C GLU A 48 2.48 6.24 -2.63
N GLY A 49 2.60 4.94 -2.34
CA GLY A 49 3.53 4.04 -3.03
C GLY A 49 4.99 4.34 -2.70
N LEU A 50 5.26 4.67 -1.44
CA LEU A 50 6.59 5.07 -0.96
C LEU A 50 7.13 4.07 0.05
N VAL A 51 8.30 3.54 -0.24
CA VAL A 51 9.01 2.63 0.65
C VAL A 51 9.90 3.46 1.58
N GLY A 52 9.83 3.17 2.88
CA GLY A 52 10.63 3.84 3.89
C GLY A 52 12.13 3.61 3.69
N ASP A 53 12.93 4.49 4.28
CA ASP A 53 14.38 4.32 4.41
C ASP A 53 14.76 4.24 5.89
N GLN A 54 16.04 3.97 6.16
CA GLN A 54 16.55 3.83 7.54
C GLN A 54 16.43 5.12 8.37
N ILE A 55 16.14 6.27 7.74
CA ILE A 55 16.27 7.61 8.32
C ILE A 55 14.88 8.24 8.55
N THR A 56 13.85 7.86 7.80
CA THR A 56 12.58 8.59 7.76
C THR A 56 11.32 7.72 7.74
N ASN A 57 10.33 8.23 8.48
CA ASN A 57 8.89 8.05 8.29
C ASN A 57 8.20 6.74 8.69
N PHE A 58 8.64 6.12 9.79
CA PHE A 58 7.89 5.02 10.43
C PHE A 58 6.42 5.35 10.76
N ASN A 59 6.11 6.62 11.04
CA ASN A 59 4.76 7.04 11.43
C ASN A 59 3.71 6.89 10.31
N ASN A 60 4.15 6.88 9.05
CA ASN A 60 3.26 6.71 7.90
C ASN A 60 3.31 5.27 7.36
N SER A 61 4.10 4.38 7.98
CA SER A 61 4.22 3.00 7.53
C SER A 61 2.96 2.20 7.81
N ASP A 62 2.41 1.59 6.77
CA ASP A 62 1.30 0.64 6.82
C ASP A 62 1.73 -0.78 7.18
N GLY A 63 3.04 -1.04 7.13
CA GLY A 63 3.66 -2.30 7.47
C GLY A 63 4.99 -2.48 6.76
N GLU A 64 5.62 -3.62 6.97
CA GLU A 64 6.97 -3.91 6.50
C GLU A 64 7.16 -5.40 6.25
N THR A 65 8.27 -5.79 5.63
CA THR A 65 8.70 -7.19 5.61
C THR A 65 9.67 -7.51 6.75
N ILE A 66 9.56 -8.73 7.28
CA ILE A 66 10.41 -9.23 8.36
C ILE A 66 10.78 -10.71 8.16
N ALA A 67 11.92 -11.13 8.71
CA ALA A 67 12.39 -12.53 8.63
C ALA A 67 12.02 -13.40 9.85
N TRP A 68 11.01 -12.99 10.62
CA TRP A 68 10.43 -13.75 11.73
C TRP A 68 8.90 -13.64 11.71
N CYS A 69 8.21 -14.51 12.44
CA CYS A 69 6.76 -14.45 12.48
C CYS A 69 6.27 -13.18 13.22
N PRO A 70 5.36 -12.37 12.62
CA PRO A 70 4.83 -11.19 13.28
C PRO A 70 3.76 -11.51 14.34
N ASN A 71 2.85 -12.45 14.05
CA ASN A 71 1.66 -12.74 14.85
C ASN A 71 1.40 -14.25 14.86
N GLY A 72 1.23 -14.83 16.05
CA GLY A 72 0.94 -16.25 16.24
C GLY A 72 2.08 -17.02 16.93
N ASN A 73 2.01 -18.35 16.88
CA ASN A 73 3.06 -19.22 17.39
C ASN A 73 3.99 -19.65 16.24
N GLY A 74 5.17 -19.05 16.17
CA GLY A 74 5.97 -19.07 14.95
C GLY A 74 7.44 -19.44 15.08
N THR A 75 7.92 -19.97 13.95
CA THR A 75 9.25 -20.47 13.63
C THR A 75 10.36 -19.42 13.78
N GLY A 76 11.57 -19.89 14.09
CA GLY A 76 12.75 -19.05 14.32
C GLY A 76 13.15 -18.18 13.14
N TRP A 77 14.03 -17.22 13.42
CA TRP A 77 14.61 -16.28 12.44
C TRP A 77 15.13 -16.99 11.17
N GLY A 78 14.86 -16.41 10.00
CA GLY A 78 15.43 -16.84 8.71
C GLY A 78 14.75 -18.05 8.06
N GLN A 79 13.57 -18.46 8.54
CA GLN A 79 12.79 -19.55 7.94
C GLN A 79 11.76 -19.09 6.90
N GLY A 80 11.58 -17.77 6.76
CA GLY A 80 10.68 -17.17 5.78
C GLY A 80 10.74 -15.65 5.84
N ILE A 81 10.02 -15.00 4.94
CA ILE A 81 9.75 -13.56 4.99
C ILE A 81 8.25 -13.38 5.14
N TRP A 82 7.84 -12.57 6.12
CA TRP A 82 6.44 -12.25 6.38
C TRP A 82 6.20 -10.76 6.14
N TYR A 83 4.96 -10.41 5.82
CA TYR A 83 4.50 -9.03 5.92
C TYR A 83 3.94 -8.78 7.33
N ARG A 84 4.47 -7.78 8.02
CA ARG A 84 3.97 -7.30 9.31
C ARG A 84 3.20 -6.01 9.09
N ALA A 85 1.87 -6.10 9.15
CA ALA A 85 1.00 -4.94 9.09
C ALA A 85 1.08 -4.12 10.39
N THR A 86 1.20 -2.80 10.30
CA THR A 86 1.15 -1.89 11.47
C THR A 86 -0.17 -2.05 12.23
N SER A 87 -1.27 -2.22 11.49
CA SER A 87 -2.61 -2.42 12.05
C SER A 87 -2.85 -3.81 12.66
N THR A 88 -1.91 -4.74 12.50
CA THR A 88 -2.04 -6.20 12.75
C THR A 88 -3.11 -6.92 11.91
N LYS A 89 -3.85 -6.20 11.07
CA LYS A 89 -4.93 -6.74 10.24
C LYS A 89 -4.41 -7.15 8.88
N ILE A 90 -4.11 -8.43 8.72
CA ILE A 90 -3.65 -9.04 7.48
C ILE A 90 -4.41 -10.35 7.24
N MET A 91 -4.66 -10.69 5.99
CA MET A 91 -5.23 -11.98 5.62
C MET A 91 -4.72 -12.46 4.27
N ARG A 92 -4.71 -13.77 4.08
CA ARG A 92 -4.48 -14.37 2.77
C ARG A 92 -5.77 -14.33 1.97
N VAL A 93 -5.70 -13.87 0.72
CA VAL A 93 -6.83 -13.87 -0.21
C VAL A 93 -6.71 -15.10 -1.10
N ASN A 94 -7.66 -16.02 -0.98
CA ASN A 94 -7.70 -17.25 -1.76
C ASN A 94 -8.30 -16.97 -3.15
N THR A 95 -7.54 -16.27 -4.00
CA THR A 95 -7.89 -16.01 -5.41
C THR A 95 -6.71 -16.32 -6.32
N SER A 96 -7.01 -16.78 -7.53
CA SER A 96 -6.06 -16.85 -8.64
C SER A 96 -6.18 -15.65 -9.59
N ASP A 97 -7.30 -14.92 -9.52
CA ASP A 97 -7.57 -13.74 -10.32
C ASP A 97 -7.37 -12.47 -9.48
N PHE A 98 -6.12 -12.02 -9.41
CA PHE A 98 -5.77 -10.75 -8.76
C PHE A 98 -6.36 -9.55 -9.50
N ASN A 99 -6.49 -9.64 -10.84
CA ASN A 99 -6.96 -8.53 -11.66
C ASN A 99 -8.46 -8.28 -11.45
N GLY A 100 -9.27 -9.34 -11.37
CA GLY A 100 -10.71 -9.28 -11.11
C GLY A 100 -11.10 -9.16 -9.64
N LEU A 101 -10.15 -9.10 -8.71
CA LEU A 101 -10.46 -8.87 -7.29
C LEU A 101 -10.86 -7.41 -7.07
N ASN A 102 -12.14 -7.19 -6.76
CA ASN A 102 -12.74 -5.86 -6.61
C ASN A 102 -13.19 -5.56 -5.17
N SER A 103 -13.10 -6.53 -4.24
CA SER A 103 -13.44 -6.30 -2.84
C SER A 103 -12.77 -7.27 -1.88
N ILE A 104 -12.70 -6.90 -0.60
CA ILE A 104 -12.24 -7.77 0.49
C ILE A 104 -13.30 -7.91 1.60
N ASP A 105 -13.30 -9.06 2.27
CA ASP A 105 -14.10 -9.31 3.48
C ASP A 105 -13.24 -9.08 4.74
N THR A 106 -13.56 -8.03 5.49
CA THR A 106 -12.80 -7.63 6.68
C THR A 106 -13.11 -8.47 7.93
N ASN A 107 -13.92 -9.54 7.82
CA ASN A 107 -14.12 -10.49 8.91
C ASN A 107 -13.11 -11.65 8.87
N LEU A 108 -12.26 -11.70 7.84
CA LEU A 108 -11.30 -12.79 7.60
C LEU A 108 -9.86 -12.42 7.98
N TRP A 109 -9.65 -11.39 8.80
CA TRP A 109 -8.32 -11.08 9.33
C TRP A 109 -7.75 -12.28 10.08
N SER A 110 -6.45 -12.53 9.88
CA SER A 110 -5.74 -13.65 10.50
C SER A 110 -5.09 -13.22 11.80
N ASP A 111 -5.33 -13.99 12.86
CA ASP A 111 -4.64 -13.84 14.15
C ASP A 111 -3.29 -14.56 14.19
N ASP A 112 -3.07 -15.50 13.26
CA ASP A 112 -1.82 -16.25 13.10
C ASP A 112 -1.43 -16.29 11.61
N VAL A 113 -0.22 -15.88 11.29
CA VAL A 113 0.35 -15.96 9.92
C VAL A 113 1.67 -16.73 9.88
N CYS A 114 2.08 -17.34 10.99
CA CYS A 114 3.39 -17.94 11.13
C CYS A 114 3.62 -19.09 10.16
N ALA A 115 2.60 -19.91 9.89
CA ALA A 115 2.69 -21.01 8.93
C ALA A 115 2.63 -20.56 7.46
N THR A 116 2.47 -19.26 7.19
CA THR A 116 2.22 -18.71 5.86
C THR A 116 3.14 -17.52 5.57
N PRO A 117 4.45 -17.74 5.40
CA PRO A 117 5.33 -16.70 4.86
C PRO A 117 4.86 -16.25 3.47
N LEU A 118 5.33 -15.08 3.04
CA LEU A 118 5.16 -14.61 1.67
C LEU A 118 5.75 -15.64 0.70
N ALA A 119 5.03 -15.89 -0.39
CA ALA A 119 5.44 -16.82 -1.43
C ALA A 119 5.01 -16.27 -2.79
N PRO A 120 5.79 -16.47 -3.86
CA PRO A 120 5.41 -16.02 -5.20
C PRO A 120 4.01 -16.49 -5.60
N GLY A 121 3.22 -15.56 -6.14
CA GLY A 121 1.82 -15.79 -6.53
C GLY A 121 0.81 -15.67 -5.38
N ALA A 122 1.22 -15.68 -4.12
CA ALA A 122 0.30 -15.49 -2.99
C ALA A 122 -0.29 -14.08 -3.00
N VAL A 123 -1.59 -13.99 -2.75
CA VAL A 123 -2.32 -12.72 -2.62
C VAL A 123 -2.67 -12.49 -1.17
N TRP A 124 -2.46 -11.26 -0.72
CA TRP A 124 -2.69 -10.82 0.65
C TRP A 124 -3.49 -9.54 0.63
N ALA A 125 -4.31 -9.35 1.68
CA ALA A 125 -4.97 -8.10 1.97
C ALA A 125 -4.55 -7.62 3.35
N THR A 126 -4.36 -6.32 3.51
CA THR A 126 -4.05 -5.72 4.81
C THR A 126 -4.70 -4.36 4.94
N LYS A 127 -4.99 -3.96 6.19
CA LYS A 127 -5.43 -2.60 6.48
C LYS A 127 -4.21 -1.67 6.59
N ALA A 128 -4.23 -0.62 5.78
CA ALA A 128 -3.32 0.53 5.82
C ALA A 128 -3.87 1.61 6.78
N ASN A 129 -3.08 2.64 7.06
CA ASN A 129 -3.46 3.74 7.94
C ASN A 129 -4.67 4.52 7.39
N ASP A 130 -4.73 4.69 6.07
CA ASP A 130 -5.71 5.49 5.34
C ASP A 130 -6.56 4.66 4.35
N GLY A 131 -6.52 3.33 4.46
CA GLY A 131 -7.31 2.47 3.58
C GLY A 131 -6.99 0.98 3.70
N PHE A 132 -7.04 0.32 2.55
CA PHE A 132 -6.81 -1.10 2.38
C PHE A 132 -5.94 -1.31 1.14
N VAL A 133 -5.13 -2.35 1.21
CA VAL A 133 -4.34 -2.80 0.08
C VAL A 133 -4.57 -4.29 -0.13
N VAL A 134 -4.62 -4.68 -1.39
CA VAL A 134 -4.40 -6.06 -1.80
C VAL A 134 -3.11 -6.10 -2.59
N PHE A 135 -2.19 -6.98 -2.23
CA PHE A 135 -0.98 -7.19 -2.98
C PHE A 135 -0.77 -8.67 -3.34
N ARG A 136 -0.24 -8.89 -4.53
CA ARG A 136 0.24 -10.19 -5.01
C ARG A 136 1.75 -10.18 -4.95
N VAL A 137 2.33 -11.20 -4.32
CA VAL A 137 3.78 -11.40 -4.32
C VAL A 137 4.23 -11.85 -5.70
N LEU A 138 5.18 -11.12 -6.29
CA LEU A 138 5.84 -11.50 -7.54
C LEU A 138 7.13 -12.27 -7.25
N GLU A 139 7.93 -11.77 -6.33
CA GLU A 139 9.25 -12.30 -6.00
C GLU A 139 9.56 -12.05 -4.52
N VAL A 140 10.13 -13.04 -3.84
CA VAL A 140 10.60 -12.97 -2.45
C VAL A 140 11.58 -14.12 -2.22
N ALA A 141 12.58 -13.93 -1.36
CA ALA A 141 13.48 -15.01 -0.97
C ALA A 141 12.72 -16.08 -0.16
N THR A 142 12.90 -17.36 -0.51
CA THR A 142 12.20 -18.48 0.15
C THR A 142 13.14 -19.48 0.82
N ASP A 143 14.44 -19.43 0.54
CA ASP A 143 15.44 -20.26 1.18
C ASP A 143 16.28 -19.44 2.18
N SER A 144 16.75 -20.09 3.24
CA SER A 144 17.46 -19.42 4.34
C SER A 144 18.74 -18.70 3.92
N ALA A 145 19.43 -19.16 2.87
CA ALA A 145 20.65 -18.51 2.41
C ALA A 145 20.32 -17.18 1.71
N SER A 146 19.32 -17.18 0.84
CA SER A 146 18.84 -15.95 0.18
C SER A 146 18.26 -14.96 1.19
N ILE A 147 17.50 -15.42 2.18
CA ILE A 147 16.95 -14.55 3.24
C ILE A 147 18.07 -13.90 4.06
N ALA A 148 19.13 -14.64 4.38
CA ALA A 148 20.29 -14.09 5.12
C ALA A 148 21.11 -13.10 4.29
N ASN A 149 21.10 -13.23 2.96
CA ASN A 149 21.83 -12.35 2.04
C ASN A 149 21.07 -11.06 1.69
N ASP A 150 19.77 -10.99 1.96
CA ASP A 150 18.97 -9.78 1.82
C ASP A 150 18.65 -9.18 3.20
N PRO A 151 19.44 -8.20 3.69
CA PRO A 151 19.25 -7.62 5.01
C PRO A 151 17.97 -6.78 5.13
N LEU A 152 17.30 -6.48 4.01
CA LEU A 152 16.06 -5.71 3.97
C LEU A 152 14.82 -6.59 3.82
N TRP A 153 15.02 -7.90 3.64
CA TRP A 153 13.96 -8.92 3.47
C TRP A 153 12.95 -8.51 2.42
N SER A 154 13.44 -8.13 1.25
CA SER A 154 12.67 -7.48 0.20
C SER A 154 11.68 -8.44 -0.44
N ALA A 155 10.52 -7.92 -0.82
CA ALA A 155 9.56 -8.62 -1.65
C ALA A 155 9.06 -7.71 -2.77
N LYS A 156 9.17 -8.17 -4.02
CA LYS A 156 8.54 -7.50 -5.16
C LYS A 156 7.07 -7.89 -5.22
N VAL A 157 6.18 -6.92 -5.35
CA VAL A 157 4.73 -7.14 -5.36
C VAL A 157 4.05 -6.33 -6.46
N GLN A 158 2.87 -6.79 -6.87
CA GLN A 158 1.84 -5.97 -7.50
C GLN A 158 0.80 -5.61 -6.45
N TYR A 159 0.23 -4.41 -6.48
CA TYR A 159 -0.78 -4.01 -5.50
C TYR A 159 -1.88 -3.12 -6.07
N LYS A 160 -3.02 -3.14 -5.38
CA LYS A 160 -4.14 -2.21 -5.53
C LYS A 160 -4.39 -1.57 -4.17
N PHE A 161 -4.52 -0.25 -4.12
CA PHE A 161 -4.89 0.48 -2.93
C PHE A 161 -6.29 1.07 -3.08
N SER A 162 -7.04 1.13 -1.98
CA SER A 162 -8.32 1.83 -1.90
C SER A 162 -8.54 2.38 -0.51
N THR A 163 -9.19 3.53 -0.39
CA THR A 163 -9.65 4.10 0.89
C THR A 163 -10.84 3.33 1.47
N THR A 164 -11.42 2.39 0.71
CA THR A 164 -12.52 1.53 1.11
C THR A 164 -12.18 0.06 0.87
N THR A 165 -13.10 -0.86 1.19
CA THR A 165 -12.92 -2.29 0.92
C THR A 165 -13.15 -2.68 -0.55
N GLN A 166 -13.38 -1.71 -1.44
CA GLN A 166 -13.63 -1.89 -2.88
C GLN A 166 -12.43 -1.41 -3.70
N PHE A 167 -11.99 -2.18 -4.70
CA PHE A 167 -10.77 -1.96 -5.50
C PHE A 167 -11.04 -1.85 -7.00
#